data_AF-A0AAI8D903-F1
#
_entry.id   AF-A0AAI8D903-F1
#
_cell.length_a   1.000
_cell.length_b   1.000
_cell.length_c   1.000
_cell.angle_alpha   90.00
_cell.angle_beta   90.00
_cell.angle_gamma   90.00
#
_symmetry.space_group_name_H-M   'P 1'
#
loop_
_entity.id
_entity.type
_entity.pdbx_description
1 polymer ?
#
loop_
_entity_poly.entity_id
_entity_poly.type
_entity_poly.pdbx_seq_one_letter_code
_entity_poly.pdbx_strand_id
1 'polypeptide(L)'
;MYPQALNSLIPQKLQSADMLEVGHMAIHLAQMGGIEDKKQIFDALTVNSARIMGLEGYGLEVGCKADLVILQAADVIEALRLKPTRLCVVKGGKVIARSAPRIGELLLAGRPARIDPGLDYVPKV
;
A
#
# COMPACT_ATOMS: atom_id res chain seq x y z
N MET A 1 20.04 -9.59 -31.27
CA MET A 1 21.13 -9.44 -30.29
C MET A 1 21.38 -7.96 -29.98
N TYR A 2 20.36 -7.21 -29.48
CA TYR A 2 20.48 -5.79 -29.11
C TYR A 2 19.46 -5.23 -28.06
N PRO A 3 18.85 -5.98 -27.10
CA PRO A 3 18.09 -5.34 -26.00
C PRO A 3 18.93 -4.89 -24.79
N GLN A 4 20.15 -5.42 -24.61
CA GLN A 4 20.90 -5.27 -23.36
C GLN A 4 21.61 -3.92 -23.21
N ALA A 5 21.99 -3.25 -24.32
CA ALA A 5 22.73 -2.00 -24.30
C ALA A 5 21.87 -0.76 -23.95
N LEU A 6 20.53 -0.86 -24.03
CA LEU A 6 19.64 0.26 -23.70
C LEU A 6 19.39 0.37 -22.19
N ASN A 7 19.44 -0.76 -21.47
CA ASN A 7 19.23 -0.80 -20.01
C ASN A 7 20.38 -0.16 -19.21
N SER A 8 21.56 0.00 -19.80
CA SER A 8 22.70 0.68 -19.14
C SER A 8 22.67 2.21 -19.23
N LEU A 9 21.78 2.78 -20.05
CA LEU A 9 21.66 4.24 -20.25
C LEU A 9 20.53 4.87 -19.43
N ILE A 10 19.64 4.06 -18.85
CA ILE A 10 18.62 4.52 -17.91
C ILE A 10 19.18 4.30 -16.50
N PRO A 11 19.49 5.36 -15.73
CA PRO A 11 19.92 5.19 -14.34
C PRO A 11 18.86 4.39 -13.59
N GLN A 12 19.26 3.32 -12.91
CA GLN A 12 18.33 2.53 -12.11
C GLN A 12 17.71 3.44 -11.05
N LYS A 13 16.41 3.71 -11.20
CA LYS A 13 15.66 4.48 -10.22
C LYS A 13 15.38 3.57 -9.03
N LEU A 14 15.72 4.03 -7.83
CA LEU A 14 15.42 3.34 -6.58
C LEU A 14 13.91 3.19 -6.33
N GLN A 15 13.10 4.06 -6.95
CA GLN A 15 11.67 4.18 -6.72
C GLN A 15 10.87 3.01 -7.31
N SER A 16 10.06 2.36 -6.46
CA SER A 16 9.19 1.21 -6.75
C SER A 16 7.81 1.57 -7.32
N ALA A 17 7.53 2.86 -7.52
CA ALA A 17 6.21 3.42 -7.83
C ALA A 17 5.11 3.08 -6.79
N ASP A 18 5.52 2.90 -5.52
CA ASP A 18 4.63 2.62 -4.40
C ASP A 18 4.29 3.89 -3.60
N MET A 19 3.02 4.30 -3.59
CA MET A 19 2.57 5.47 -2.81
C MET A 19 2.62 5.26 -1.30
N LEU A 20 2.52 4.03 -0.79
CA LEU A 20 2.71 3.73 0.64
C LEU A 20 4.17 3.90 1.04
N GLU A 21 5.11 3.63 0.14
CA GLU A 21 6.54 3.92 0.37
C GLU A 21 6.80 5.43 0.41
N VAL A 22 6.19 6.19 -0.51
CA VAL A 22 6.21 7.66 -0.50
C VAL A 22 5.63 8.21 0.80
N GLY A 23 4.46 7.75 1.22
CA GLY A 23 3.82 8.15 2.47
C GLY A 23 4.64 7.80 3.71
N HIS A 24 5.17 6.59 3.77
CA HIS A 24 6.06 6.15 4.84
C HIS A 24 7.27 7.10 4.97
N MET A 25 7.87 7.52 3.86
CA MET A 25 8.98 8.47 3.90
C MET A 25 8.55 9.90 4.25
N ALA A 26 7.38 10.34 3.77
CA ALA A 26 6.82 11.65 4.11
C ALA A 26 6.58 11.81 5.62
N ILE A 27 6.12 10.76 6.30
CA ILE A 27 5.94 10.75 7.77
C ILE A 27 7.25 11.09 8.49
N HIS A 28 8.35 10.46 8.11
CA HIS A 28 9.66 10.70 8.75
C HIS A 28 10.19 12.08 8.41
N LEU A 29 10.06 12.50 7.14
CA LEU A 29 10.55 13.81 6.68
C LEU A 29 9.80 14.97 7.35
N ALA A 30 8.48 14.87 7.46
CA ALA A 30 7.62 15.91 8.02
C ALA A 30 7.47 15.82 9.55
N GLN A 31 8.13 14.87 10.21
CA GLN A 31 7.99 14.61 11.66
C GLN A 31 6.55 14.31 12.10
N MET A 32 5.77 13.71 11.19
CA MET A 32 4.34 13.43 11.30
C MET A 32 4.08 12.04 11.89
N GLY A 33 4.61 11.80 13.10
CA GLY A 33 4.64 10.49 13.74
C GLY A 33 3.36 10.08 14.47
N GLY A 34 2.42 11.00 14.69
CA GLY A 34 1.18 10.77 15.41
C GLY A 34 0.21 9.85 14.68
N ILE A 35 -0.80 9.34 15.40
CA ILE A 35 -1.88 8.52 14.82
C ILE A 35 -2.67 9.34 13.78
N GLU A 36 -3.03 10.58 14.14
CA GLU A 36 -3.82 11.44 13.26
C GLU A 36 -3.00 11.93 12.06
N ASP A 37 -1.72 12.26 12.29
CA ASP A 37 -0.80 12.63 11.22
C ASP A 37 -0.69 11.54 10.13
N LYS A 38 -0.64 10.27 10.53
CA LYS A 38 -0.60 9.14 9.60
C LYS A 38 -1.87 9.03 8.76
N LYS A 39 -3.04 9.30 9.34
CA LYS A 39 -4.30 9.34 8.57
C LYS A 39 -4.27 10.48 7.56
N GLN A 40 -3.83 11.67 7.97
CA GLN A 40 -3.70 12.81 7.06
C GLN A 40 -2.73 12.54 5.91
N ILE A 41 -1.61 11.85 6.18
CA ILE A 41 -0.70 11.37 5.14
C ILE A 41 -1.39 10.37 4.23
N PHE A 42 -2.14 9.40 4.76
CA PHE A 42 -2.89 8.45 3.91
C PHE A 42 -3.91 9.15 3.00
N ASP A 43 -4.62 10.14 3.54
CA ASP A 43 -5.56 10.96 2.78
C ASP A 43 -4.87 11.78 1.68
N ALA A 44 -3.65 12.29 1.96
CA ALA A 44 -2.81 12.96 0.99
C ALA A 44 -2.53 12.08 -0.25
N LEU A 45 -2.31 10.77 -0.04
CA LEU A 45 -2.03 9.80 -1.10
C LEU A 45 -3.29 9.35 -1.87
N THR A 46 -4.48 9.59 -1.32
CA THR A 46 -5.74 9.04 -1.83
C THR A 46 -6.74 10.16 -2.15
N VAL A 47 -7.61 10.49 -1.20
CA VAL A 47 -8.75 11.40 -1.40
C VAL A 47 -8.33 12.82 -1.74
N ASN A 48 -7.24 13.33 -1.15
CA ASN A 48 -6.76 14.68 -1.44
C ASN A 48 -6.14 14.75 -2.84
N SER A 49 -5.38 13.72 -3.23
CA SER A 49 -4.84 13.61 -4.59
C SER A 49 -5.95 13.52 -5.63
N ALA A 50 -6.97 12.70 -5.39
CA ALA A 50 -8.14 12.60 -6.28
C ALA A 50 -8.88 13.94 -6.42
N ARG A 51 -9.04 14.68 -5.31
CA ARG A 51 -9.67 16.01 -5.30
C ARG A 51 -8.84 17.03 -6.10
N ILE A 52 -7.52 17.06 -5.92
CA ILE A 52 -6.61 17.95 -6.67
C ILE A 52 -6.68 17.67 -8.17
N MET A 53 -6.81 16.41 -8.56
CA MET A 53 -6.95 15.99 -9.95
C MET A 53 -8.36 16.20 -10.54
N GLY A 54 -9.34 16.61 -9.73
CA GLY A 54 -10.72 16.79 -10.17
C GLY A 54 -11.42 15.47 -10.54
N LEU A 55 -11.07 14.35 -9.89
CA LEU A 55 -11.67 13.05 -10.21
C LEU A 55 -13.11 12.94 -9.70
N GLU A 56 -14.04 12.74 -10.61
CA GLU A 56 -15.44 12.47 -10.29
C GLU A 56 -15.69 10.97 -10.00
N GLY A 57 -16.55 10.71 -9.01
CA GLY A 57 -16.93 9.36 -8.60
C GLY A 57 -15.79 8.57 -7.93
N TYR A 58 -14.82 9.25 -7.32
CA TYR A 58 -13.75 8.64 -6.52
C TYR A 58 -14.18 8.51 -5.06
N GLY A 59 -14.03 7.32 -4.48
CA GLY A 59 -14.37 7.04 -3.09
C GLY A 59 -14.92 5.62 -2.93
N LEU A 60 -15.24 5.26 -1.68
CA LEU A 60 -15.85 3.97 -1.33
C LEU A 60 -17.33 4.11 -0.96
N GLU A 61 -17.97 5.20 -1.38
CA GLU A 61 -19.38 5.49 -1.12
C GLU A 61 -20.28 4.92 -2.23
N VAL A 62 -21.55 4.69 -1.90
CA VAL A 62 -22.56 4.24 -2.88
C VAL A 62 -22.70 5.30 -3.97
N GLY A 63 -22.61 4.87 -5.23
CA GLY A 63 -22.65 5.76 -6.40
C GLY A 63 -21.27 6.12 -6.95
N CYS A 64 -20.18 5.89 -6.21
CA CYS A 64 -18.83 5.97 -6.75
C CYS A 64 -18.53 4.82 -7.71
N LYS A 65 -17.48 5.00 -8.53
CA LYS A 65 -16.95 3.92 -9.37
C LYS A 65 -16.47 2.78 -8.47
N ALA A 66 -16.74 1.53 -8.87
CA ALA A 66 -16.26 0.34 -8.17
C ALA A 66 -14.76 0.09 -8.43
N ASP A 67 -13.94 1.07 -8.06
CA ASP A 67 -12.48 1.12 -8.19
C ASP A 67 -11.85 1.09 -6.80
N LEU A 68 -11.17 0.01 -6.44
CA LEU A 68 -10.55 -0.12 -5.11
C LEU A 68 -9.34 -1.04 -5.12
N VAL A 69 -8.49 -0.88 -4.10
CA VAL A 69 -7.33 -1.74 -3.84
C VAL A 69 -7.50 -2.36 -2.46
N ILE A 70 -7.29 -3.67 -2.37
CA ILE A 70 -7.28 -4.40 -1.10
C ILE A 70 -5.82 -4.58 -0.66
N LEU A 71 -5.50 -4.04 0.52
CA LEU A 71 -4.17 -4.12 1.15
C LEU A 71 -4.16 -5.18 2.25
N GLN A 72 -3.05 -5.91 2.39
CA GLN A 72 -2.85 -6.85 3.50
C GLN A 72 -2.46 -6.10 4.79
N ALA A 73 -3.39 -5.31 5.33
CA ALA A 73 -3.24 -4.59 6.59
C ALA A 73 -4.62 -4.41 7.25
N ALA A 74 -4.64 -4.31 8.57
CA ALA A 74 -5.86 -4.12 9.34
C ALA A 74 -6.48 -2.72 9.18
N ASP A 75 -5.65 -1.69 8.99
CA ASP A 75 -6.11 -0.31 8.83
C ASP A 75 -5.09 0.53 8.02
N VAL A 76 -5.39 1.82 7.86
CA VAL A 76 -4.57 2.79 7.09
C VAL A 76 -3.22 3.07 7.75
N ILE A 77 -3.13 2.98 9.07
CA ILE A 77 -1.90 3.20 9.84
C ILE A 77 -0.96 2.02 9.61
N GLU A 78 -1.50 0.80 9.73
CA GLU A 78 -0.79 -0.44 9.46
C GLU A 78 -0.40 -0.54 7.99
N ALA A 79 -1.22 -0.06 7.06
CA ALA A 79 -0.86 0.01 5.65
C ALA A 79 0.40 0.88 5.40
N LEU A 80 0.49 2.04 6.05
CA LEU A 80 1.68 2.92 5.97
C LEU A 80 2.90 2.30 6.68
N ARG A 81 2.69 1.66 7.84
CA ARG A 81 3.75 1.03 8.62
C ARG A 81 4.36 -0.18 7.90
N LEU A 82 3.51 -1.05 7.37
CA LEU A 82 3.92 -2.34 6.79
C LEU A 82 4.28 -2.25 5.30
N LYS A 83 3.75 -1.27 4.57
CA LYS A 83 3.81 -1.20 3.09
C LYS A 83 3.43 -2.57 2.48
N PRO A 84 2.23 -3.07 2.79
CA PRO A 84 1.87 -4.45 2.55
C PRO A 84 1.69 -4.77 1.08
N THR A 85 1.57 -6.06 0.80
CA THR A 85 1.14 -6.56 -0.51
C THR A 85 -0.26 -6.05 -0.88
N ARG A 86 -0.45 -5.70 -2.15
CA ARG A 86 -1.77 -5.46 -2.74
C ARG A 86 -2.38 -6.80 -3.11
N LEU A 87 -3.32 -7.27 -2.30
CA LEU A 87 -3.97 -8.56 -2.51
C LEU A 87 -4.82 -8.57 -3.77
N CYS A 88 -5.48 -7.44 -4.06
CA CYS A 88 -6.42 -7.32 -5.16
C CYS A 88 -6.51 -5.87 -5.65
N VAL A 89 -6.61 -5.67 -6.96
CA VAL A 89 -6.97 -4.40 -7.58
C VAL A 89 -8.26 -4.60 -8.38
N VAL A 90 -9.27 -3.80 -8.06
CA VAL A 90 -10.57 -3.79 -8.74
C VAL A 90 -10.69 -2.49 -9.52
N LYS A 91 -11.11 -2.59 -10.78
CA LYS A 91 -11.42 -1.46 -11.65
C LYS A 91 -12.74 -1.71 -12.36
N GLY A 92 -13.70 -0.79 -12.22
CA GLY A 92 -15.04 -0.90 -12.77
C GLY A 92 -15.77 -2.17 -12.33
N GLY A 93 -15.56 -2.60 -11.08
CA GLY A 93 -16.14 -3.83 -10.53
C GLY A 93 -15.47 -5.13 -11.00
N LYS A 94 -14.38 -5.05 -11.77
CA LYS A 94 -13.62 -6.23 -12.25
C LYS A 94 -12.27 -6.30 -11.58
N VAL A 95 -11.86 -7.49 -11.17
CA VAL A 95 -10.50 -7.72 -10.65
C VAL A 95 -9.51 -7.71 -11.82
N ILE A 96 -8.56 -6.78 -11.79
CA ILE A 96 -7.54 -6.61 -12.86
C ILE A 96 -6.14 -7.07 -12.44
N ALA A 97 -5.89 -7.21 -11.14
CA ALA A 97 -4.62 -7.73 -10.62
C ALA A 97 -4.84 -8.42 -9.26
N ARG A 98 -4.01 -9.42 -8.97
CA ARG A 98 -3.97 -10.14 -7.70
C ARG A 98 -2.53 -10.45 -7.33
N SER A 99 -2.24 -10.46 -6.04
CA SER A 99 -0.97 -10.95 -5.49
C SER A 99 -1.25 -11.88 -4.33
N ALA A 100 -0.39 -12.88 -4.12
CA ALA A 100 -0.49 -13.74 -2.94
C ALA A 100 -0.22 -12.92 -1.67
N PRO A 101 -0.91 -13.20 -0.54
CA PRO A 101 -0.55 -12.61 0.74
C PRO A 101 0.90 -12.97 1.12
N ARG A 102 1.59 -12.04 1.77
CA ARG A 102 2.90 -12.30 2.35
C ARG A 102 2.72 -13.06 3.66
N ILE A 103 3.11 -14.32 3.67
CA ILE A 103 3.08 -15.18 4.87
C ILE A 103 4.51 -15.50 5.28
N GLY A 104 4.84 -15.24 6.54
CA GLY A 104 6.11 -15.65 7.13
C GLY A 104 6.01 -17.07 7.68
N GLU A 105 7.09 -17.84 7.57
CA GLU A 105 7.23 -19.17 8.19
C GLU A 105 8.12 -19.07 9.43
N LEU A 106 7.74 -19.78 10.51
CA LEU A 106 8.55 -19.85 11.72
C LEU A 106 8.95 -21.29 12.00
N LEU A 107 10.26 -21.49 12.10
CA LEU A 107 10.88 -22.75 12.47
C LEU A 107 11.27 -22.72 13.96
N LEU A 108 10.33 -22.31 14.82
CA LEU A 108 10.52 -22.14 16.26
C LEU A 108 9.58 -23.06 17.03
N ALA A 109 10.14 -23.91 17.89
CA ALA A 109 9.35 -24.81 18.72
C ALA A 109 8.37 -24.03 19.62
N GLY A 110 7.11 -24.48 19.67
CA GLY A 110 6.06 -23.85 20.48
C GLY A 110 5.49 -22.54 19.92
N ARG A 111 5.83 -22.14 18.69
CA ARG A 111 5.25 -20.98 17.99
C ARG A 111 4.38 -21.42 16.80
N PRO A 112 3.44 -20.58 16.34
CA PRO A 112 2.70 -20.84 15.10
C PRO A 112 3.67 -21.03 13.93
N ALA A 113 3.42 -22.02 13.08
CA ALA A 113 4.27 -22.31 11.93
C ALA A 113 4.21 -21.22 10.85
N ARG A 114 3.11 -20.45 10.80
CA ARG A 114 2.87 -19.39 9.82
C ARG A 114 2.37 -18.14 10.53
N ILE A 115 2.76 -16.98 10.00
CA ILE A 115 2.30 -15.67 10.45
C ILE A 115 1.90 -14.82 9.27
N ASP A 116 0.73 -14.21 9.36
CA ASP A 116 0.28 -13.11 8.53
C ASP A 116 0.59 -11.76 9.22
N PRO A 117 1.54 -10.95 8.71
CA PRO A 117 1.90 -9.68 9.32
C PRO A 117 0.76 -8.64 9.30
N GLY A 118 -0.23 -8.79 8.41
CA GLY A 118 -1.39 -7.90 8.32
C GLY A 118 -2.50 -8.21 9.32
N LEU A 119 -2.45 -9.37 9.99
CA LEU A 119 -3.49 -9.83 10.92
C LEU A 119 -2.93 -10.18 12.31
N ASP A 120 -1.81 -10.92 12.37
CA ASP A 120 -1.32 -11.53 13.62
C ASP A 120 -0.52 -10.56 14.52
N TYR A 121 -0.10 -9.40 13.99
CA TYR A 121 0.74 -8.41 14.69
C TYR A 121 0.15 -7.00 14.68
N VAL A 122 -1.17 -6.90 14.59
CA VAL A 122 -1.87 -5.62 14.73
C VAL A 122 -1.77 -5.15 16.18
N PRO A 123 -1.21 -3.95 16.46
CA PRO A 123 -1.16 -3.42 17.83
C PRO A 123 -2.56 -3.31 18.43
N LYS A 124 -2.72 -3.71 19.69
CA LYS A 124 -3.96 -3.49 20.43
C LYS A 124 -4.02 -2.01 20.81
N VAL A 125 -5.06 -1.32 20.33
CA VAL A 125 -5.39 0.07 20.72
C VAL A 125 -5.99 0.07 22.12
#